data_AF-A0A9D5BK79-F1
#
_entry.id   AF-A0A9D5BK79-F1
#
_cell.length_a   1.000
_cell.length_b   1.000
_cell.length_c   1.000
_cell.angle_alpha   90.00
_cell.angle_beta   90.00
_cell.angle_gamma   90.00
#
_symmetry.space_group_name_H-M   'P 1'
#
loop_
_entity.id
_entity.type
_entity.pdbx_description
1 polymer ?
#
loop_
_entity_poly.entity_id
_entity_poly.type
_entity_poly.pdbx_seq_one_letter_code
_entity_poly.pdbx_strand_id
1 'polypeptide(L)'
;MNQDSVCGVSDDVVEVNGVVESNGFESDIDKVHTTVMDNLIGFHNMEKALEKLGIPLSTPLVTGVLHRLRYDEKIAFRFFTWAGHQDNYSHEPCAYNDMMDILSSTKYKVKQFRIVCDVLDYMKRNNKSTVPAEVLMNILRKYTESVAWLRKLKGSIRE
;
A
#
# COMPACT_ATOMS: atom_id res chain seq x y z
N MET A 1 -20.11 -3.47 -25.69
CA MET A 1 -19.08 -4.44 -25.30
C MET A 1 -17.75 -3.71 -25.41
N ASN A 2 -17.08 -3.58 -24.26
CA ASN A 2 -15.73 -3.05 -24.00
C ASN A 2 -15.47 -1.59 -24.37
N GLN A 3 -15.72 -0.69 -23.41
CA GLN A 3 -14.88 0.49 -23.22
C GLN A 3 -13.75 0.06 -22.30
N ASP A 4 -12.55 -0.07 -22.87
CA ASP A 4 -11.34 -0.26 -22.10
C ASP A 4 -11.06 1.03 -21.32
N SER A 5 -11.45 1.05 -20.04
CA SER A 5 -10.97 2.06 -19.09
C SER A 5 -9.55 1.68 -18.69
N VAL A 6 -8.61 1.90 -19.63
CA VAL A 6 -7.18 1.83 -19.36
C VAL A 6 -6.87 2.97 -18.39
N CYS A 7 -6.46 2.63 -17.17
CA CYS A 7 -5.75 3.56 -16.31
C CYS A 7 -4.39 3.83 -16.96
N GLY A 8 -4.32 4.89 -17.76
CA GLY A 8 -3.10 5.29 -18.46
C GLY A 8 -2.01 5.62 -17.44
N VAL A 9 -1.04 4.73 -17.30
CA VAL A 9 0.34 5.15 -17.11
C VAL A 9 0.93 5.16 -18.52
N SER A 10 0.89 6.33 -19.14
CA SER A 10 1.71 6.65 -20.31
C SER A 10 2.69 7.71 -19.85
N ASP A 11 3.98 7.35 -19.83
CA ASP A 11 5.12 8.27 -19.71
C ASP A 11 5.29 9.09 -21.01
N ASP A 12 4.22 9.72 -21.50
CA ASP A 12 4.24 10.58 -22.68
C ASP A 12 3.85 12.00 -22.28
N VAL A 13 4.85 12.87 -22.16
CA VAL A 13 4.68 14.31 -22.01
C VAL A 13 4.06 14.85 -23.30
N VAL A 14 2.75 15.07 -23.29
CA VAL A 14 2.06 15.90 -24.27
C VAL A 14 1.59 17.16 -23.55
N GLU A 15 2.33 18.25 -23.75
CA GLU A 15 1.94 19.58 -23.31
C GLU A 15 0.62 19.98 -23.98
N VAL A 16 -0.46 20.04 -23.20
CA VAL A 16 -1.69 20.71 -23.58
C VAL A 16 -1.86 21.93 -22.67
N ASN A 17 -1.69 23.10 -23.27
CA ASN A 17 -1.84 24.40 -22.63
C ASN A 17 -3.28 24.62 -22.13
N GLY A 18 -3.44 24.55 -20.82
CA GLY A 18 -4.58 25.06 -20.06
C GLY A 18 -4.11 25.36 -18.64
N VAL A 19 -3.88 26.65 -18.34
CA VAL A 19 -3.50 27.07 -16.98
C VAL A 19 -4.72 26.89 -16.07
N VAL A 20 -4.77 25.78 -15.32
CA VAL A 20 -5.84 25.49 -14.36
C VAL A 20 -5.25 24.89 -13.09
N GLU A 21 -5.21 25.69 -12.02
CA GLU A 21 -5.12 25.34 -10.58
C GLU A 21 -4.22 24.18 -10.08
N SER A 22 -3.15 23.83 -10.79
CA SER A 22 -2.24 22.74 -10.37
C SER A 22 -1.61 22.95 -8.98
N ASN A 23 -1.37 24.19 -8.55
CA ASN A 23 -0.71 24.46 -7.27
C ASN A 23 -1.63 24.28 -6.05
N GLY A 24 -2.95 24.50 -6.21
CA GLY A 24 -3.90 24.37 -5.10
C GLY A 24 -4.17 22.90 -4.77
N PHE A 25 -4.30 22.08 -5.82
CA PHE A 25 -4.60 20.67 -5.69
C PHE A 25 -3.46 19.85 -5.08
N GLU A 26 -2.21 20.07 -5.53
CA GLU A 26 -1.03 19.45 -4.93
C GLU A 26 -0.87 19.87 -3.45
N SER A 27 -1.15 21.15 -3.15
CA SER A 27 -1.15 21.65 -1.78
C SER A 27 -2.17 20.94 -0.89
N ASP A 28 -3.34 20.58 -1.41
CA ASP A 28 -4.36 19.85 -0.67
C ASP A 28 -3.98 18.39 -0.45
N ILE A 29 -3.36 17.72 -1.43
CA ILE A 29 -2.76 16.39 -1.24
C ILE A 29 -1.74 16.44 -0.10
N ASP A 30 -0.84 17.42 -0.11
CA ASP A 30 0.22 17.54 0.88
C ASP A 30 -0.34 17.87 2.29
N LYS A 31 -1.39 18.70 2.39
CA LYS A 31 -2.09 18.97 3.67
C LYS A 31 -2.75 17.72 4.23
N VAL A 32 -3.46 16.96 3.39
CA VAL A 32 -4.12 15.71 3.81
C VAL A 32 -3.07 14.70 4.25
N HIS A 33 -2.01 14.51 3.45
CA HIS A 33 -0.90 13.63 3.78
C HIS A 33 -0.23 14.01 5.11
N THR A 34 0.10 15.29 5.30
CA THR A 34 0.70 15.80 6.55
C THR A 34 -0.23 15.57 7.74
N THR A 35 -1.51 15.85 7.58
CA THR A 35 -2.52 15.59 8.61
C THR A 35 -2.59 14.10 8.97
N VAL A 36 -2.55 13.21 7.98
CA VAL A 36 -2.49 11.76 8.23
C VAL A 36 -1.24 11.40 9.05
N MET A 37 -0.07 11.92 8.66
CA MET A 37 1.22 11.61 9.31
C MET A 37 1.33 12.16 10.75
N ASP A 38 0.82 13.36 11.00
CA ASP A 38 0.88 14.00 12.33
C ASP A 38 -0.03 13.30 13.36
N ASN A 39 -1.04 12.57 12.89
CA ASN A 39 -2.04 11.90 13.71
C ASN A 39 -1.78 10.38 13.84
N LEU A 40 -0.54 9.94 13.62
CA LEU A 40 -0.11 8.55 13.76
C LEU A 40 0.26 8.14 15.19
N ILE A 41 0.70 9.09 16.02
CA ILE A 41 1.23 8.82 17.36
C ILE A 41 0.17 9.10 18.43
N GLY A 42 -0.43 8.03 18.93
CA GLY A 42 -0.74 7.86 20.36
C GLY A 42 -1.97 8.55 20.95
N PHE A 43 -2.46 9.69 20.47
CA PHE A 43 -3.61 10.38 21.12
C PHE A 43 -4.55 11.13 20.18
N HIS A 44 -4.20 11.27 18.91
CA HIS A 44 -5.04 12.00 17.95
C HIS A 44 -5.75 11.04 16.99
N ASN A 45 -7.05 11.28 16.83
CA ASN A 45 -7.91 10.51 15.94
C ASN A 45 -7.77 11.12 14.53
N MET A 46 -7.06 10.41 13.64
CA MET A 46 -6.84 10.77 12.24
C MET A 46 -8.16 11.15 11.55
N GLU A 47 -9.21 10.35 11.78
CA GLU A 47 -10.53 10.53 11.18
C GLU A 47 -11.11 11.91 11.56
N LYS A 48 -11.05 12.29 12.85
CA LYS A 48 -11.46 13.62 13.32
C LYS A 48 -10.58 14.75 12.79
N ALA A 49 -9.29 14.50 12.59
CA ALA A 49 -8.38 15.51 12.05
C ALA A 49 -8.70 15.79 10.57
N LEU A 50 -9.00 14.74 9.80
CA LEU A 50 -9.42 14.84 8.41
C LEU A 50 -10.79 15.49 8.26
N GLU A 51 -11.75 15.17 9.14
CA GLU A 51 -13.05 15.87 9.21
C GLU A 51 -12.88 17.38 9.45
N LYS A 52 -12.00 17.76 10.38
CA LYS A 52 -11.71 19.18 10.68
C LYS A 52 -10.98 19.88 9.54
N LEU A 53 -10.14 19.16 8.80
CA LEU A 53 -9.42 19.70 7.66
C LEU A 53 -10.40 20.13 6.55
N GLY A 54 -11.54 19.43 6.43
CA GLY A 54 -12.68 19.87 5.63
C GLY A 54 -12.43 19.91 4.12
N ILE A 55 -11.33 19.30 3.66
CA ILE A 55 -11.02 19.19 2.23
C ILE A 55 -11.92 18.11 1.62
N PRO A 56 -12.74 18.43 0.60
CA PRO A 56 -13.62 17.46 -0.04
C PRO A 56 -12.85 16.30 -0.69
N LEU A 57 -13.34 15.08 -0.52
CA LEU A 57 -12.74 13.92 -1.17
C LEU A 57 -13.11 13.85 -2.65
N SER A 58 -12.11 13.53 -3.45
CA SER A 58 -12.24 13.17 -4.87
C SER A 58 -11.27 12.04 -5.19
N THR A 59 -11.55 11.26 -6.23
CA THR A 59 -10.67 10.16 -6.64
C THR A 59 -9.23 10.64 -6.85
N PRO A 60 -8.96 11.75 -7.57
CA PRO A 60 -7.60 12.25 -7.74
C PRO A 60 -6.91 12.61 -6.42
N LEU A 61 -7.65 13.14 -5.42
CA LEU A 61 -7.08 13.50 -4.12
C LEU A 61 -6.68 12.23 -3.36
N VAL A 62 -7.57 11.24 -3.35
CA VAL A 62 -7.33 9.96 -2.67
C VAL A 62 -6.16 9.22 -3.31
N THR A 63 -6.09 9.12 -4.64
CA THR A 63 -4.94 8.51 -5.33
C THR A 63 -3.64 9.26 -5.07
N GLY A 64 -3.68 10.60 -5.09
CA GLY A 64 -2.52 11.43 -4.76
C GLY A 64 -1.98 11.19 -3.35
N VAL A 65 -2.86 11.12 -2.35
CA VAL A 65 -2.49 10.80 -0.97
C VAL A 65 -1.97 9.36 -0.84
N LEU A 66 -2.60 8.38 -1.50
CA LEU A 66 -2.13 6.99 -1.53
C LEU A 66 -0.71 6.89 -2.11
N HIS A 67 -0.41 7.64 -3.18
CA HIS A 67 0.93 7.67 -3.78
C HIS A 67 1.98 8.23 -2.80
N ARG A 68 1.63 9.22 -1.98
CA ARG A 68 2.51 9.70 -0.90
C ARG A 68 2.71 8.65 0.19
N LEU A 69 1.67 7.89 0.52
CA LEU A 69 1.68 6.83 1.53
C LEU A 69 2.19 5.46 1.03
N ARG A 70 2.76 5.39 -0.19
CA ARG A 70 3.05 4.11 -0.88
C ARG A 70 4.00 3.15 -0.15
N TYR A 71 4.76 3.65 0.83
CA TYR A 71 5.67 2.85 1.65
C TYR A 71 5.13 2.54 3.06
N ASP A 72 3.96 3.09 3.39
CA ASP A 72 3.35 3.04 4.71
C ASP A 72 2.03 2.25 4.66
N GLU A 73 2.10 0.96 4.31
CA GLU A 73 0.95 0.11 3.97
C GLU A 73 -0.22 0.19 4.96
N LYS A 74 0.08 0.22 6.27
CA LYS A 74 -0.94 0.26 7.33
C LYS A 74 -1.65 1.60 7.39
N ILE A 75 -0.92 2.68 7.11
CA ILE A 75 -1.40 4.04 7.17
C ILE A 75 -2.23 4.32 5.92
N ALA A 76 -1.70 3.95 4.74
CA ALA A 76 -2.43 3.97 3.48
C ALA A 76 -3.78 3.23 3.61
N PHE A 77 -3.77 2.02 4.17
CA PHE A 77 -4.99 1.23 4.34
C PHE A 77 -6.01 1.86 5.29
N ARG A 78 -5.55 2.47 6.40
CA ARG A 78 -6.43 3.17 7.34
C ARG A 78 -7.06 4.41 6.68
N PHE A 79 -6.26 5.23 5.99
CA PHE A 79 -6.75 6.37 5.22
C PHE A 79 -7.75 5.95 4.14
N PHE A 80 -7.41 4.93 3.34
CA PHE A 80 -8.27 4.36 2.31
C PHE A 80 -9.62 3.89 2.88
N THR A 81 -9.57 3.19 4.02
CA THR A 81 -10.77 2.72 4.71
C THR A 81 -11.62 3.90 5.17
N TRP A 82 -11.05 4.90 5.82
CA TRP A 82 -11.78 6.10 6.25
C TRP A 82 -12.43 6.85 5.07
N ALA A 83 -11.69 7.03 3.97
CA ALA A 83 -12.18 7.71 2.78
C ALA A 83 -13.41 6.99 2.22
N GLY A 84 -13.39 5.66 2.14
CA GLY A 84 -14.50 4.86 1.65
C GLY A 84 -15.74 4.83 2.54
N HIS A 85 -15.66 5.35 3.77
CA HIS A 85 -16.81 5.48 4.69
C HIS A 85 -17.44 6.88 4.66
N GLN A 86 -16.95 7.82 3.84
CA GLN A 86 -17.54 9.15 3.75
C GLN A 86 -18.81 9.13 2.89
N ASP A 87 -19.88 9.77 3.33
CA ASP A 87 -21.18 9.76 2.63
C ASP A 87 -21.12 10.41 1.23
N ASN A 88 -20.16 11.30 1.00
CA ASN A 88 -20.01 12.08 -0.23
C ASN A 88 -18.91 11.55 -1.17
N TYR A 89 -18.33 10.39 -0.87
CA TYR A 89 -17.26 9.81 -1.70
C TYR A 89 -17.34 8.28 -1.73
N SER A 90 -17.13 7.71 -2.91
CA SER A 90 -17.00 6.27 -3.10
C SER A 90 -15.77 6.00 -3.93
N HIS A 91 -15.04 4.93 -3.57
CA HIS A 91 -13.82 4.57 -4.29
C HIS A 91 -14.12 4.18 -5.74
N GLU A 92 -13.45 4.84 -6.66
CA GLU A 92 -13.37 4.42 -8.05
C GLU A 92 -12.28 3.35 -8.25
N PRO A 93 -12.31 2.60 -9.39
CA PRO A 93 -11.32 1.56 -9.68
C PRO A 93 -9.86 1.98 -9.52
N CYS A 94 -9.52 3.23 -9.86
CA CYS A 94 -8.17 3.76 -9.70
C CYS A 94 -7.68 3.73 -8.24
N ALA A 95 -8.52 4.13 -7.28
CA ALA A 95 -8.17 4.12 -5.87
C ALA A 95 -7.99 2.68 -5.33
N TYR A 96 -8.79 1.72 -5.82
CA TYR A 96 -8.60 0.31 -5.51
C TYR A 96 -7.29 -0.24 -6.07
N ASN A 97 -6.95 0.09 -7.32
CA ASN A 97 -5.71 -0.35 -7.96
C ASN A 97 -4.48 0.17 -7.19
N ASP A 98 -4.46 1.46 -6.85
CA ASP A 98 -3.37 2.05 -6.07
C ASP A 98 -3.24 1.38 -4.69
N MET A 99 -4.36 1.17 -3.99
CA MET A 99 -4.33 0.49 -2.69
C MET A 99 -3.83 -0.96 -2.83
N MET A 100 -4.24 -1.68 -3.88
CA MET A 100 -3.77 -3.03 -4.18
C MET A 100 -2.27 -3.05 -4.50
N ASP A 101 -1.75 -2.05 -5.21
CA ASP A 101 -0.32 -1.91 -5.49
C ASP A 101 0.49 -1.65 -4.22
N ILE A 102 -0.02 -0.82 -3.31
CA ILE A 102 0.61 -0.56 -2.00
C ILE A 102 0.61 -1.84 -1.13
N LEU A 103 -0.49 -2.57 -1.10
CA LEU A 103 -0.61 -3.82 -0.32
C LEU A 103 0.24 -4.96 -0.93
N SER A 104 0.40 -4.99 -2.25
CA SER A 104 1.21 -6.01 -2.93
C SER A 104 2.71 -5.75 -2.82
N SER A 105 3.12 -4.51 -2.56
CA SER A 105 4.52 -4.08 -2.66
C SER A 105 5.37 -4.25 -1.40
N THR A 106 4.80 -4.40 -0.20
CA THR A 106 5.59 -4.06 1.02
C THR A 106 5.95 -5.22 1.97
N LYS A 107 5.23 -6.35 1.97
CA LYS A 107 5.58 -7.52 2.84
C LYS A 107 6.06 -8.76 2.08
N TYR A 108 5.59 -8.94 0.85
CA TYR A 108 5.91 -10.13 0.06
C TYR A 108 7.21 -9.97 -0.73
N LYS A 109 7.52 -8.76 -1.23
CA LYS A 109 8.78 -8.51 -1.94
C LYS A 109 10.01 -8.69 -1.05
N VAL A 110 9.99 -8.16 0.18
CA VAL A 110 11.09 -8.35 1.16
C VAL A 110 11.24 -9.83 1.54
N LYS A 111 10.13 -10.55 1.72
CA LYS A 111 10.17 -12.00 1.99
C LYS A 111 10.68 -12.80 0.80
N GLN A 112 10.23 -12.51 -0.42
CA GLN A 112 10.70 -13.15 -1.65
C GLN A 112 12.20 -12.88 -1.87
N PHE A 113 12.64 -11.63 -1.70
CA PHE A 113 14.06 -11.30 -1.80
C PHE A 113 14.91 -12.04 -0.76
N ARG A 114 14.42 -12.14 0.49
CA ARG A 114 15.10 -12.93 1.54
C ARG A 114 15.15 -14.43 1.25
N ILE A 115 14.08 -15.01 0.67
CA ILE A 115 14.07 -16.40 0.22
C ILE A 115 15.13 -16.61 -0.87
N VAL A 116 15.24 -15.69 -1.84
CA VAL A 116 16.27 -15.72 -2.90
C VAL A 116 17.67 -15.62 -2.29
N CYS A 117 17.90 -14.71 -1.35
CA CYS A 117 19.18 -14.59 -0.65
C CYS A 117 19.56 -15.88 0.10
N ASP A 118 18.62 -16.52 0.80
CA ASP A 118 18.89 -17.76 1.53
C ASP A 118 19.19 -18.94 0.59
N VAL A 119 18.53 -18.99 -0.58
CA VAL A 119 18.82 -19.98 -1.64
C VAL A 119 20.23 -19.76 -2.20
N LEU A 120 20.60 -18.52 -2.51
CA LEU A 120 21.93 -18.18 -3.02
C LEU A 120 23.04 -18.40 -1.97
N ASP A 121 22.77 -18.10 -0.70
CA ASP A 121 23.70 -18.33 0.40
C ASP A 121 23.96 -19.84 0.60
N TYR A 122 22.91 -20.67 0.51
CA TYR A 122 23.08 -22.13 0.51
C TYR A 122 23.98 -22.58 -0.65
N MET A 123 23.70 -22.14 -1.88
CA MET A 123 24.49 -22.51 -3.06
C MET A 123 25.97 -22.11 -2.90
N LYS A 124 26.22 -20.88 -2.45
CA LYS A 124 27.57 -20.35 -2.20
C LYS A 124 28.33 -21.14 -1.13
N ARG A 125 27.72 -21.40 0.03
CA ARG A 125 28.37 -22.11 1.15
C ARG A 125 28.68 -23.57 0.84
N ASN A 126 27.89 -24.18 -0.03
CA ASN A 126 28.03 -25.60 -0.37
C ASN A 126 28.76 -25.82 -1.70
N ASN A 127 29.17 -24.75 -2.40
CA ASN A 127 29.75 -24.79 -3.75
C ASN A 127 28.88 -25.59 -4.74
N LYS A 128 27.57 -25.33 -4.76
CA LYS A 128 26.57 -26.00 -5.61
C LYS A 128 25.84 -24.99 -6.49
N SER A 129 25.40 -25.42 -7.66
CA SER A 129 24.52 -24.64 -8.55
C SER A 129 23.02 -24.92 -8.38
N THR A 130 22.67 -25.86 -7.50
CA THR A 130 21.27 -26.31 -7.27
C THR A 130 20.99 -26.50 -5.78
N VAL A 131 19.73 -26.31 -5.37
CA VAL A 131 19.26 -26.56 -4.00
C VAL A 131 18.38 -27.82 -3.96
N PRO A 132 18.66 -28.80 -3.08
CA PRO A 132 17.77 -29.94 -2.87
C PRO A 132 16.37 -29.51 -2.39
N ALA A 133 15.33 -30.22 -2.81
CA ALA A 133 13.95 -29.91 -2.46
C ALA A 133 13.72 -29.78 -0.95
N GLU A 134 14.33 -30.64 -0.13
CA GLU A 134 14.23 -30.59 1.33
C GLU A 134 14.77 -29.26 1.91
N VAL A 135 15.89 -28.77 1.38
CA VAL A 135 16.51 -27.51 1.82
C VAL A 135 15.65 -26.32 1.40
N LEU A 136 15.14 -26.33 0.16
CA LEU A 136 14.22 -25.31 -0.32
C LEU A 136 12.96 -25.26 0.55
N MET A 137 12.38 -26.41 0.87
CA MET A 137 11.22 -26.52 1.74
C MET A 137 11.49 -26.00 3.16
N ASN A 138 12.68 -26.25 3.70
CA ASN A 138 13.09 -25.70 5.00
C ASN A 138 13.27 -24.17 4.95
N ILE A 139 13.83 -23.63 3.86
CA ILE A 139 13.91 -22.17 3.65
C ILE A 139 12.51 -21.58 3.59
N LEU A 140 11.64 -22.09 2.71
CA LEU A 140 10.26 -21.60 2.55
C LEU A 140 9.48 -21.67 3.87
N ARG A 141 9.63 -22.76 4.62
CA ARG A 141 8.96 -22.96 5.91
C ARG A 141 9.26 -21.85 6.92
N LYS A 142 10.52 -21.39 7.00
CA LYS A 142 10.92 -20.26 7.88
C LYS A 142 10.15 -18.97 7.60
N TYR A 143 9.77 -18.73 6.34
CA TYR A 143 9.08 -17.51 5.92
C TYR A 143 7.55 -17.65 5.91
N THR A 144 7.04 -18.88 5.85
CA THR A 144 5.62 -19.20 6.02
C THR A 144 5.23 -19.35 7.49
N GLU A 145 6.12 -19.81 8.38
CA GLU A 145 5.87 -19.97 9.83
C GLU A 145 5.62 -18.66 10.61
N SER A 146 5.73 -17.52 9.93
CA SER A 146 5.11 -16.23 10.31
C SER A 146 3.55 -16.27 10.30
N VAL A 147 2.97 -17.46 10.41
CA VAL A 147 1.59 -17.75 10.83
C VAL A 147 1.37 -17.46 12.33
N ALA A 148 2.34 -16.85 13.02
CA ALA A 148 2.21 -16.41 14.42
C ALA A 148 0.94 -15.57 14.65
N TRP A 149 0.48 -14.82 13.65
CA TRP A 149 -0.81 -14.12 13.67
C TRP A 149 -2.03 -15.05 13.60
N LEU A 150 -2.00 -16.14 12.82
CA LEU A 150 -3.11 -17.11 12.80
C LEU A 150 -3.14 -17.99 14.05
N ARG A 151 -1.99 -18.24 14.72
CA ARG A 151 -1.97 -18.88 16.04
C ARG A 151 -2.59 -17.98 17.11
N LYS A 152 -2.35 -16.66 17.03
CA LYS A 152 -2.96 -15.67 17.95
C LYS A 152 -4.46 -15.46 17.69
N LEU A 153 -4.90 -15.43 16.42
CA LEU A 153 -6.31 -15.41 16.01
C LEU A 153 -7.09 -16.68 16.40
N LYS A 154 -6.48 -17.87 16.26
CA LYS A 154 -7.12 -19.14 16.69
C LYS A 154 -7.22 -19.28 18.21
N GLY A 155 -6.39 -18.56 18.97
CA GLY A 155 -6.49 -18.46 20.44
C GLY A 155 -7.65 -17.56 20.86
N SER A 156 -7.79 -16.37 20.27
CA SER A 156 -8.84 -15.40 20.61
C SER A 156 -10.27 -15.74 20.13
N ILE A 157 -10.46 -16.76 19.29
CA ILE A 157 -11.80 -17.23 18.88
C ILE A 157 -12.29 -18.39 19.78
N ARG A 158 -11.45 -18.87 20.70
CA ARG A 158 -11.75 -20.03 21.56
C ARG A 158 -11.94 -19.66 23.04
N GLU A 159 -11.89 -18.37 23.35
CA GLU A 159 -12.30 -17.73 24.62
C GLU A 159 -13.43 -16.76 24.32
#